data_AF-A0A090BDC8-F1
#
_entry.id   AF-A0A090BDC8-F1
#
_cell.length_a   1.000
_cell.length_b   1.000
_cell.length_c   1.000
_cell.angle_alpha   90.00
_cell.angle_beta   90.00
_cell.angle_gamma   90.00
#
_symmetry.space_group_name_H-M   'P 1'
#
loop_
_entity.id
_entity.type
_entity.pdbx_description
1 polymer ?
#
loop_
_entity_poly.entity_id
_entity_poly.type
_entity_poly.pdbx_seq_one_letter_code
_entity_poly.pdbx_strand_id
1 'polypeptide(L)' 'VPGGDLAKVQRAVCMISNSTSVAEVFSRIDHKFDLMYAKRAFVHWYVGEGMEEGEF' A
#
# COMPACT_ATOMS: atom_id res chain seq x y z
N VAL A 1 7.64 21.19 12.58
CA VAL A 1 7.05 21.83 11.38
C VAL A 1 6.32 23.07 11.85
N PRO A 2 6.50 24.26 11.23
CA PRO A 2 5.69 25.43 11.60
C PRO A 2 4.21 25.07 11.48
N GLY A 3 3.45 25.14 12.59
CA GLY A 3 2.03 24.79 12.63
C GLY A 3 1.68 23.30 12.78
N GLY A 4 2.64 22.42 13.07
CA GLY A 4 2.36 21.00 13.32
C GLY A 4 2.17 20.66 14.81
N ASP A 5 1.40 19.60 15.09
CA ASP A 5 1.01 19.16 16.45
C ASP A 5 2.17 18.61 17.32
N LEU A 6 3.38 18.52 16.77
CA LEU A 6 4.54 17.98 17.48
C LEU A 6 5.23 19.07 18.32
N ALA A 7 5.53 18.74 19.57
CA ALA A 7 6.25 19.61 20.48
C ALA A 7 7.65 19.99 19.93
N LYS A 8 8.17 21.13 20.40
CA LYS A 8 9.53 21.58 20.05
C LYS A 8 10.57 20.61 20.59
N VAL A 9 11.45 20.13 19.72
CA VAL A 9 12.57 19.24 20.08
C VAL A 9 13.92 19.91 19.85
N GLN A 10 14.95 19.50 20.59
CA GLN A 10 16.32 20.00 20.44
C GLN A 10 17.04 19.38 19.24
N ARG A 11 16.77 18.10 18.97
CA ARG A 11 17.32 17.31 17.84
C ARG A 11 16.29 16.26 17.44
N ALA A 12 16.33 15.84 16.18
CA ALA A 12 15.50 14.76 15.64
C ALA A 12 16.34 13.91 14.68
N VAL A 13 15.91 12.67 14.46
CA VAL A 13 16.52 11.76 13.48
C VAL A 13 15.43 11.06 12.68
N CYS A 14 15.71 10.79 11.41
CA CYS A 14 14.92 9.93 10.55
C CYS A 14 15.87 8.89 9.95
N MET A 15 15.57 7.61 10.16
CA MET A 15 16.34 6.50 9.59
C MET A 15 15.61 5.97 8.36
N ILE A 16 16.36 5.80 7.27
CA ILE A 16 15.90 5.10 6.08
C ILE A 16 16.70 3.81 6.00
N SER A 17 16.01 2.68 5.95
CA SER A 17 16.64 1.36 5.91
C SER A 17 15.92 0.45 4.91
N ASN A 18 16.69 -0.38 4.23
CA ASN A 18 16.16 -1.41 3.35
C ASN A 18 16.34 -2.78 4.01
N SER A 19 15.23 -3.36 4.45
CA SER A 19 15.16 -4.68 5.07
C SER A 19 14.12 -5.52 4.34
N THR A 20 14.39 -6.82 4.18
CA THR A 20 13.45 -7.78 3.60
C THR A 20 12.14 -7.91 4.40
N SER A 21 12.09 -7.43 5.65
CA SER A 21 10.87 -7.35 6.46
C SER A 21 9.75 -6.53 5.80
N VAL A 22 10.08 -5.62 4.87
CA VAL A 22 9.06 -4.90 4.08
C VAL A 22 8.16 -5.84 3.26
N ALA A 23 8.64 -7.04 2.92
CA ALA A 23 7.86 -8.06 2.23
C ALA A 23 6.58 -8.47 3.00
N GLU A 24 6.58 -8.39 4.33
CA GLU A 24 5.40 -8.70 5.14
C GLU A 24 4.26 -7.69 4.92
N VAL A 25 4.59 -6.43 4.59
CA VAL A 25 3.59 -5.41 4.25
C VAL A 25 2.93 -5.79 2.92
N PHE A 26 3.73 -6.15 1.93
CA PHE A 26 3.23 -6.57 0.61
C PHE A 26 2.39 -7.85 0.72
N SER A 27 2.83 -8.84 1.48
CA SER A 27 2.05 -10.08 1.71
C SER A 27 0.66 -9.82 2.31
N ARG A 28 0.51 -8.81 3.19
CA ARG A 28 -0.81 -8.41 3.71
C ARG A 28 -1.69 -7.72 2.66
N ILE A 29 -1.09 -7.03 1.69
CA ILE A 29 -1.80 -6.43 0.57
C ILE A 29 -2.24 -7.53 -0.40
N ASP A 30 -1.33 -8.44 -0.77
CA ASP A 30 -1.59 -9.58 -1.65
C ASP A 30 -2.76 -10.41 -1.10
N HIS A 31 -2.75 -10.73 0.19
CA HIS A 31 -3.84 -11.48 0.80
C HIS A 31 -5.21 -10.77 0.66
N LYS A 32 -5.26 -9.45 0.82
CA LYS A 32 -6.51 -8.68 0.63
C LYS A 32 -6.94 -8.64 -0.83
N PHE A 33 -5.98 -8.50 -1.73
CA PHE A 33 -6.21 -8.55 -3.17
C PHE A 33 -6.80 -9.91 -3.55
N ASP A 34 -6.20 -11.01 -3.12
CA ASP A 34 -6.67 -12.38 -3.38
C ASP A 34 -8.11 -12.59 -2.92
N LEU A 35 -8.46 -12.11 -1.72
CA LEU A 35 -9.82 -12.22 -1.19
C LEU A 35 -10.85 -11.51 -2.08
N MET A 36 -10.50 -10.34 -2.64
CA MET A 36 -11.37 -9.58 -3.54
C MET A 36 -11.41 -10.21 -4.93
N TYR A 37 -10.25 -10.56 -5.48
CA TYR A 37 -10.13 -11.11 -6.82
C TYR A 37 -10.77 -12.50 -6.96
N ALA A 38 -10.71 -13.33 -5.89
CA ALA A 38 -11.43 -14.60 -5.83
C ALA A 38 -12.95 -14.46 -5.99
N LYS A 39 -13.51 -13.27 -5.75
CA LYS A 39 -14.93 -12.94 -5.97
C LYS A 39 -15.15 -12.03 -7.18
N ARG A 40 -14.11 -11.73 -7.94
CA ARG A 40 -14.10 -10.74 -9.02
C ARG A 40 -14.68 -9.39 -8.55
N ALA A 41 -14.45 -9.06 -7.28
CA ALA A 41 -14.96 -7.83 -6.70
C ALA A 41 -14.30 -6.64 -7.38
N PHE A 42 -15.11 -5.69 -7.83
CA PHE A 42 -14.68 -4.44 -8.50
C PHE A 42 -13.92 -4.59 -9.83
N VAL A 43 -13.59 -5.80 -10.30
CA VAL A 43 -12.87 -6.05 -11.56
C VAL A 43 -13.52 -5.35 -12.77
N HIS A 44 -14.85 -5.34 -12.82
CA HIS A 44 -15.60 -4.71 -13.92
C HIS A 44 -15.31 -3.20 -14.10
N TRP A 45 -14.93 -2.47 -13.05
CA TRP A 45 -14.56 -1.06 -13.17
C TRP A 45 -13.27 -0.88 -13.96
N TYR A 46 -12.27 -1.72 -13.69
CA TYR A 46 -10.98 -1.65 -14.38
C TYR A 46 -11.09 -2.12 -15.83
N VAL A 47 -11.79 -3.23 -16.05
CA VAL A 47 -12.03 -3.74 -17.40
C VAL A 47 -12.89 -2.75 -18.22
N GLY A 48 -13.84 -2.08 -17.58
CA GLY A 48 -14.66 -1.04 -18.21
C GLY A 48 -13.86 0.18 -18.71
N GLU A 49 -12.71 0.46 -18.10
CA GLU A 49 -11.79 1.54 -18.50
C GLU A 49 -10.68 1.06 -19.45
N GLY A 50 -10.73 -0.20 -19.91
CA GLY A 50 -9.84 -0.74 -20.95
C GLY A 50 -8.65 -1.56 -20.45
N MET A 51 -8.60 -1.92 -19.17
CA MET A 51 -7.60 -2.86 -18.63
C MET A 51 -7.96 -4.31 -18.99
N GLU A 52 -6.99 -5.14 -19.39
CA GLU A 52 -7.27 -6.56 -19.65
C GLU A 52 -7.33 -7.34 -18.33
N GLU A 53 -8.28 -8.28 -18.19
CA GLU A 53 -8.41 -9.05 -16.94
C GLU A 53 -7.15 -9.87 -16.62
N GLY A 54 -6.37 -10.27 -17.63
CA GLY A 54 -5.10 -10.97 -17.43
C GLY A 54 -3.96 -10.10 -16.87
N GLU A 55 -4.17 -8.79 -16.73
CA GLU A 55 -3.20 -7.87 -16.10
C GLU A 55 -3.35 -7.80 -14.57
N PHE A 56 -4.37 -8.45 -14.00
CA PHE A 56 -4.56 -8.66 -12.55
C PHE A 56 -3.75 -9.85 -12.04
#